data_AF-A0PKW6-F1
#
_entry.id   AF-A0PKW6-F1
#
_cell.length_a   1.000
_cell.length_b   1.000
_cell.length_c   1.000
_cell.angle_alpha   90.00
_cell.angle_beta   90.00
_cell.angle_gamma   90.00
#
_symmetry.space_group_name_H-M   'P 1'
#
loop_
_entity.id
_entity.type
_entity.pdbx_description
1 polymer ?
#
loop_
_entity_poly.entity_id
_entity_poly.type
_entity_poly.pdbx_seq_one_letter_code
_entity_poly.pdbx_strand_id
1 'polypeptide(L)'
;MFADKGFGHVRIEDVCAAAGYTRGAFYSQFDSLEELFFTLYDQRATLISEQVGTAMASVGDPTDVPGTVDRIASTLLLDRDWLLIKTDFLMHAARHPDLAQRLAAHRAQLRAAVEDRLAGSDVELPAAIGSVADAARAVVAAYDGVSIQLLLDGDQDAARAWLSQLLGVVLIR
;
A
#
# COMPACT_ATOMS: atom_id res chain seq x y z
N MET A 1 17.59 5.94 4.93
CA MET A 1 18.61 5.00 4.41
C MET A 1 18.18 4.31 3.13
N PHE A 2 17.18 3.41 3.15
CA PHE A 2 16.70 2.80 1.89
C PHE A 2 16.14 3.85 0.93
N ALA A 3 15.37 4.82 1.44
CA ALA A 3 14.89 5.96 0.64
C ALA A 3 16.03 6.82 0.05
N ASP A 4 17.22 6.84 0.67
CA ASP A 4 18.35 7.68 0.23
C ASP A 4 19.29 6.97 -0.74
N LYS A 5 19.59 5.68 -0.48
CA LYS A 5 20.56 4.88 -1.26
C LYS A 5 19.89 4.02 -2.33
N GLY A 6 18.60 3.77 -2.17
CA GLY A 6 17.81 2.82 -2.94
C GLY A 6 18.07 1.36 -2.55
N PHE A 7 17.06 0.50 -2.75
CA PHE A 7 17.06 -0.87 -2.21
C PHE A 7 18.30 -1.69 -2.63
N GLY A 8 18.70 -1.60 -3.90
CA GLY A 8 19.82 -2.37 -4.44
C GLY A 8 21.22 -1.95 -3.95
N HIS A 9 21.36 -0.81 -3.29
CA HIS A 9 22.65 -0.32 -2.78
C HIS A 9 22.77 -0.38 -1.27
N VAL A 10 21.70 -0.76 -0.57
CA VAL A 10 21.72 -0.94 0.88
C VAL A 10 22.30 -2.30 1.21
N ARG A 11 23.19 -2.33 2.21
CA ARG A 11 23.70 -3.58 2.78
C ARG A 11 23.14 -3.81 4.18
N ILE A 12 23.18 -5.07 4.64
CA ILE A 12 22.77 -5.43 6.01
C ILE A 12 23.56 -4.64 7.05
N GLU A 13 24.84 -4.38 6.79
CA GLU A 13 25.68 -3.57 7.67
C GLU A 13 25.20 -2.13 7.78
N ASP A 14 24.67 -1.55 6.69
CA ASP A 14 24.08 -0.22 6.72
C ASP A 14 22.81 -0.20 7.60
N VAL A 15 21.95 -1.22 7.46
CA VAL A 15 20.74 -1.37 8.30
C VAL A 15 21.14 -1.48 9.78
N CYS A 16 22.08 -2.36 10.08
CA CYS A 16 22.56 -2.61 11.43
C CYS A 16 23.14 -1.34 12.06
N ALA A 17 24.01 -0.63 11.33
CA ALA A 17 24.62 0.61 11.80
C ALA A 17 23.58 1.71 12.04
N ALA A 18 22.59 1.85 11.16
CA ALA A 18 21.54 2.86 11.29
C ALA A 18 20.57 2.56 12.45
N ALA A 19 20.27 1.28 12.70
CA ALA A 19 19.32 0.85 13.72
C ALA A 19 19.97 0.54 15.09
N GLY A 20 21.29 0.65 15.21
CA GLY A 20 22.02 0.35 16.45
C GLY A 20 22.08 -1.14 16.80
N TYR A 21 21.93 -2.03 15.81
CA TYR A 21 21.97 -3.48 15.99
C TYR A 21 23.27 -4.09 15.48
N THR A 22 23.59 -5.30 15.96
CA THR A 22 24.68 -6.11 15.41
C THR A 22 24.18 -6.96 14.24
N ARG A 23 25.12 -7.44 13.41
CA ARG A 23 24.81 -8.42 12.36
C ARG A 23 24.19 -9.70 12.94
N GLY A 24 24.68 -10.16 14.09
CA GLY A 24 24.13 -11.35 14.76
C GLY A 24 22.68 -11.15 15.17
N ALA A 25 22.33 -9.95 15.66
CA ALA A 25 20.94 -9.62 15.96
C ALA A 25 20.06 -9.57 14.69
N PHE A 26 20.57 -9.01 13.59
CA PHE A 26 19.87 -9.05 12.30
C PHE A 26 19.58 -10.49 11.86
N TYR A 27 20.61 -11.33 11.76
CA TYR A 27 20.47 -12.71 11.30
C TYR A 27 19.69 -13.61 12.26
N SER A 28 19.46 -13.19 13.52
CA SER A 28 18.55 -13.88 14.42
C SER A 28 17.07 -13.68 14.08
N GLN A 29 16.75 -12.66 13.29
CA GLN A 29 15.38 -12.26 12.94
C GLN A 29 15.08 -12.31 11.44
N PHE A 30 16.10 -12.12 10.59
CA PHE A 30 15.95 -12.06 9.14
C PHE A 30 17.16 -12.71 8.45
N ASP A 31 16.91 -13.60 7.51
CA ASP A 31 17.89 -14.24 6.66
C ASP A 31 18.43 -13.28 5.58
N SER A 32 17.63 -12.28 5.18
CA SER A 32 18.02 -11.32 4.13
C SER A 32 17.31 -9.96 4.20
N LEU A 33 17.75 -9.01 3.36
CA LEU A 33 17.08 -7.70 3.21
C LEU A 33 15.71 -7.85 2.54
N GLU A 34 15.55 -8.81 1.64
CA GLU A 34 14.28 -9.14 1.02
C GLU A 34 13.29 -9.67 2.05
N GLU A 35 13.74 -10.53 2.98
CA GLU A 35 12.88 -10.98 4.08
C GLU A 35 12.43 -9.82 4.97
N LEU A 36 13.36 -8.95 5.39
CA LEU A 36 13.03 -7.74 6.11
C LEU A 36 12.01 -6.88 5.34
N PHE A 37 12.18 -6.71 4.02
CA PHE A 37 11.23 -5.97 3.19
C PHE A 37 9.84 -6.59 3.23
N PHE A 38 9.72 -7.91 3.06
CA PHE A 38 8.41 -8.57 3.08
C PHE A 38 7.74 -8.46 4.45
N THR A 39 8.49 -8.58 5.54
CA THR A 39 7.96 -8.33 6.89
C THR A 39 7.43 -6.90 7.04
N LEU A 40 8.16 -5.89 6.56
CA LEU A 40 7.71 -4.50 6.59
C LEU A 40 6.49 -4.26 5.69
N TYR A 41 6.46 -4.91 4.52
CA TYR A 41 5.35 -4.85 3.58
C TYR A 41 4.07 -5.38 4.23
N ASP A 42 4.13 -6.55 4.87
CA ASP A 42 2.99 -7.16 5.54
C ASP A 42 2.49 -6.31 6.71
N GLN A 43 3.40 -5.79 7.54
CA GLN A 43 3.03 -4.89 8.63
C GLN A 43 2.30 -3.64 8.12
N ARG A 44 2.78 -3.03 7.03
CA ARG A 44 2.11 -1.88 6.42
C ARG A 44 0.79 -2.25 5.77
N ALA A 45 0.69 -3.39 5.10
CA ALA A 45 -0.56 -3.88 4.53
C ALA A 45 -1.63 -4.10 5.60
N THR A 46 -1.26 -4.72 6.73
CA THR A 46 -2.16 -4.90 7.89
C THR A 46 -2.59 -3.56 8.48
N LEU A 47 -1.64 -2.65 8.74
CA LEU A 47 -1.94 -1.31 9.27
C LEU A 47 -2.93 -0.57 8.38
N ILE A 48 -2.71 -0.58 7.06
CA ILE A 48 -3.59 0.05 6.07
C ILE A 48 -4.98 -0.61 6.10
N SER A 49 -5.06 -1.94 6.14
CA SER A 49 -6.34 -2.66 6.19
C SER A 49 -7.16 -2.34 7.46
N GLU A 50 -6.50 -2.24 8.61
CA GLU A 50 -7.14 -1.87 9.89
C GLU A 50 -7.63 -0.43 9.87
N GLN A 51 -6.81 0.47 9.34
CA GLN A 51 -7.09 1.89 9.16
C GLN A 51 -8.30 2.11 8.24
N VAL A 52 -8.33 1.45 7.09
CA VAL A 52 -9.47 1.48 6.16
C VAL A 52 -10.72 0.91 6.84
N GLY A 53 -10.61 -0.22 7.53
CA GLY A 53 -11.72 -0.80 8.29
C GLY A 53 -12.29 0.16 9.33
N THR A 54 -11.43 0.90 10.03
CA THR A 54 -11.83 1.92 11.00
C THR A 54 -12.51 3.12 10.32
N ALA A 55 -12.00 3.58 9.18
CA ALA A 55 -12.60 4.67 8.41
C ALA A 55 -13.98 4.32 7.84
N MET A 56 -14.20 3.04 7.52
CA MET A 56 -15.50 2.52 7.08
C MET A 56 -16.48 2.35 8.26
N ALA A 57 -15.99 1.95 9.43
CA ALA A 57 -16.82 1.74 10.62
C ALA A 57 -17.13 3.02 11.41
N SER A 58 -16.45 4.14 11.10
CA SER A 58 -16.65 5.40 11.81
C SER A 58 -18.10 5.88 11.67
N VAL A 59 -18.74 6.20 12.79
CA VAL A 59 -20.16 6.61 12.89
C VAL A 59 -20.40 7.88 12.06
N GLY A 60 -20.89 7.70 10.85
CA GLY A 60 -21.44 8.71 9.95
C GLY A 60 -22.78 8.24 9.41
N ASP A 61 -23.47 9.10 8.66
CA ASP A 61 -24.64 8.70 7.89
C ASP A 61 -24.26 7.51 6.99
N PRO A 62 -24.92 6.33 7.08
CA PRO A 62 -24.64 5.18 6.21
C PRO A 62 -24.76 5.51 4.72
N THR A 63 -25.43 6.62 4.39
CA THR A 63 -25.60 7.11 3.02
C THR A 63 -24.50 8.08 2.56
N ASP A 64 -23.58 8.51 3.44
CA ASP A 64 -22.45 9.37 3.12
C ASP A 64 -21.26 8.56 2.55
N VAL A 65 -21.49 7.98 1.37
CA VAL A 65 -20.45 7.30 0.60
C VAL A 65 -19.29 8.26 0.25
N PRO A 66 -19.52 9.51 -0.22
CA PRO A 66 -18.44 10.45 -0.51
C PRO A 66 -17.54 10.75 0.69
N GLY A 67 -18.12 11.05 1.87
CA GLY A 67 -17.33 11.31 3.06
C GLY A 67 -16.59 10.08 3.57
N THR A 68 -17.12 8.87 3.33
CA THR A 68 -16.41 7.62 3.62
C THR A 68 -15.19 7.44 2.72
N VAL A 69 -15.32 7.74 1.43
CA VAL A 69 -14.20 7.73 0.48
C VAL A 69 -13.12 8.74 0.87
N ASP A 70 -13.50 9.97 1.24
CA ASP A 70 -12.57 11.00 1.72
C ASP A 70 -11.79 10.55 2.97
N ARG A 71 -12.48 9.92 3.93
CA ARG A 71 -11.83 9.36 5.14
C ARG A 71 -10.85 8.26 4.79
N ILE A 72 -11.22 7.34 3.90
CA ILE A 72 -10.32 6.27 3.43
C ILE A 72 -9.09 6.88 2.76
N ALA A 73 -9.28 7.78 1.79
CA ALA A 73 -8.19 8.44 1.08
C ALA A 73 -7.27 9.23 2.04
N SER A 74 -7.84 9.80 3.11
CA SER A 74 -7.09 10.49 4.16
C SER A 74 -6.30 9.57 5.08
N THR A 75 -6.76 8.32 5.23
CA THR A 75 -6.11 7.34 6.10
C THR A 75 -4.98 6.59 5.36
N LEU A 76 -5.09 6.43 4.04
CA LEU A 76 -4.06 5.76 3.25
C LEU A 76 -2.68 6.46 3.37
N LEU A 77 -1.66 5.64 3.63
CA LEU A 77 -0.29 6.07 3.89
C LEU A 77 0.44 6.47 2.61
N LEU A 78 0.44 7.76 2.29
CA LEU A 78 1.25 8.37 1.22
C LEU A 78 2.67 8.77 1.72
N ASP A 79 3.28 7.89 2.50
CA ASP A 79 4.64 8.07 3.05
C ASP A 79 5.69 7.94 1.95
N ARG A 80 6.29 9.08 1.56
CA ARG A 80 7.27 9.17 0.47
C ARG A 80 8.43 8.20 0.62
N ASP A 81 8.98 8.04 1.83
CA ASP A 81 10.13 7.15 2.05
C ASP A 81 9.74 5.70 1.77
N TRP A 82 8.58 5.28 2.25
CA TRP A 82 8.06 3.96 1.94
C TRP A 82 7.75 3.76 0.47
N LEU A 83 7.21 4.77 -0.20
CA LEU A 83 6.92 4.69 -1.62
C LEU A 83 8.19 4.52 -2.46
N LEU A 84 9.29 5.20 -2.10
CA LEU A 84 10.60 4.98 -2.71
C LEU A 84 11.08 3.53 -2.49
N ILE A 85 11.01 3.04 -1.25
CA ILE A 85 11.44 1.67 -0.90
C ILE A 85 10.62 0.62 -1.67
N LYS A 86 9.29 0.77 -1.70
CA LYS A 86 8.37 -0.12 -2.42
C LYS A 86 8.67 -0.12 -3.92
N THR A 87 8.95 1.04 -4.49
CA THR A 87 9.21 1.21 -5.94
C THR A 87 10.54 0.60 -6.34
N ASP A 88 11.60 0.82 -5.56
CA ASP A 88 12.89 0.18 -5.78
C ASP A 88 12.81 -1.33 -5.66
N PHE A 89 12.11 -1.83 -4.63
CA PHE A 89 11.91 -3.26 -4.46
C PHE A 89 11.08 -3.85 -5.61
N LEU A 90 10.06 -3.17 -6.10
CA LEU A 90 9.30 -3.59 -7.28
C LEU A 90 10.21 -3.78 -8.50
N MET A 91 11.09 -2.80 -8.76
CA MET A 91 12.07 -2.88 -9.85
C MET A 91 13.11 -3.98 -9.63
N HIS A 92 13.54 -4.20 -8.40
CA HIS A 92 14.44 -5.29 -8.04
C HIS A 92 13.76 -6.66 -8.27
N ALA A 93 12.56 -6.85 -7.74
CA ALA A 93 11.77 -8.07 -7.86
C ALA A 93 11.41 -8.38 -9.32
N ALA A 94 11.09 -7.38 -10.14
CA ALA A 94 10.79 -7.56 -11.57
C ALA A 94 11.95 -8.19 -12.37
N ARG A 95 13.18 -8.16 -11.85
CA ARG A 95 14.36 -8.79 -12.45
C ARG A 95 14.67 -10.19 -11.90
N HIS A 96 13.96 -10.63 -10.85
CA HIS A 96 14.18 -11.90 -10.15
C HIS A 96 12.86 -12.67 -10.05
N PRO A 97 12.64 -13.72 -10.86
CA PRO A 97 11.34 -14.40 -10.96
C PRO A 97 10.74 -14.86 -9.63
N ASP A 98 11.56 -15.42 -8.73
CA ASP A 98 11.11 -15.90 -7.43
C ASP A 98 10.61 -14.75 -6.53
N LEU A 99 11.30 -13.60 -6.56
CA LEU A 99 10.89 -12.41 -5.82
C LEU A 99 9.65 -11.76 -6.43
N ALA A 100 9.54 -11.74 -7.77
CA ALA A 100 8.33 -11.25 -8.45
C ALA A 100 7.11 -12.09 -8.06
N GLN A 101 7.24 -13.42 -8.03
CA GLN A 101 6.17 -14.32 -7.61
C GLN A 101 5.78 -14.08 -6.15
N ARG A 102 6.76 -13.95 -5.25
CA ARG A 102 6.51 -13.66 -3.84
C ARG A 102 5.81 -12.31 -3.66
N LEU A 103 6.31 -11.24 -4.29
CA LEU A 103 5.68 -9.92 -4.23
C LEU A 103 4.26 -9.92 -4.81
N ALA A 104 4.01 -10.67 -5.89
CA ALA A 104 2.68 -10.83 -6.45
C ALA A 104 1.71 -11.51 -5.44
N ALA A 105 2.18 -12.49 -4.66
CA ALA A 105 1.38 -13.12 -3.61
C ALA A 105 1.02 -12.13 -2.49
N HIS A 106 1.98 -11.35 -1.97
CA HIS A 106 1.71 -10.32 -0.96
C HIS A 106 0.74 -9.23 -1.48
N ARG A 107 0.89 -8.81 -2.75
CA ARG A 107 -0.06 -7.89 -3.41
C ARG A 107 -1.45 -8.49 -3.57
N ALA A 108 -1.54 -9.79 -3.86
CA ALA A 108 -2.82 -10.50 -3.95
C ALA A 108 -3.52 -10.59 -2.60
N GLN A 109 -2.77 -10.83 -1.51
CA GLN A 109 -3.30 -10.81 -0.14
C GLN A 109 -3.85 -9.44 0.25
N LEU A 110 -3.10 -8.36 -0.02
CA LEU A 110 -3.59 -7.00 0.19
C LEU A 110 -4.88 -6.73 -0.60
N ARG A 111 -4.93 -7.13 -1.87
CA ARG A 111 -6.13 -6.96 -2.70
C ARG A 111 -7.31 -7.76 -2.18
N ALA A 112 -7.11 -8.99 -1.71
CA ALA A 112 -8.15 -9.79 -1.10
C ALA A 112 -8.69 -9.13 0.17
N ALA A 113 -7.83 -8.54 1.01
CA ALA A 113 -8.28 -7.77 2.16
C ALA A 113 -9.14 -6.56 1.77
N VAL A 114 -8.81 -5.87 0.67
CA VAL A 114 -9.66 -4.77 0.14
C VAL A 114 -10.99 -5.31 -0.38
N GLU A 115 -10.97 -6.44 -1.09
CA GLU A 115 -12.17 -7.11 -1.59
C GLU A 115 -13.13 -7.51 -0.46
N ASP A 116 -12.62 -8.12 0.61
CA ASP A 116 -13.39 -8.51 1.79
C ASP A 116 -14.05 -7.30 2.46
N ARG A 117 -13.34 -6.16 2.53
CA ARG A 117 -13.88 -4.90 3.09
C ARG A 117 -15.01 -4.34 2.24
N LEU A 118 -14.84 -4.33 0.91
CA LEU A 118 -15.88 -3.88 -0.02
C LEU A 118 -17.11 -4.80 0.02
N ALA A 119 -16.90 -6.12 0.06
CA ALA A 119 -17.98 -7.11 0.13
C ALA A 119 -18.78 -7.01 1.43
N GLY A 120 -18.14 -6.62 2.54
CA GLY A 120 -18.79 -6.39 3.83
C GLY A 120 -19.42 -5.00 3.99
N SER A 121 -19.41 -4.15 2.95
CA SER A 121 -19.94 -2.79 3.00
C SER A 121 -21.28 -2.67 2.26
N ASP A 122 -22.07 -1.66 2.61
CA ASP A 122 -23.34 -1.33 1.92
C ASP A 122 -23.13 -0.49 0.65
N VAL A 123 -21.89 -0.43 0.12
CA VAL A 123 -21.57 0.38 -1.07
C VAL A 123 -22.14 -0.25 -2.33
N GLU A 124 -23.00 0.48 -3.03
CA GLU A 124 -23.46 0.10 -4.37
C GLU A 124 -22.43 0.46 -5.43
N LEU A 125 -21.71 -0.55 -5.93
CA LEU A 125 -20.68 -0.37 -6.95
C LEU A 125 -21.27 0.01 -8.33
N PRO A 126 -20.60 0.87 -9.11
CA PRO A 126 -21.00 1.18 -10.47
C PRO A 126 -21.00 -0.06 -11.37
N ALA A 127 -22.05 -0.28 -12.17
CA ALA A 127 -22.12 -1.44 -13.07
C ALA A 127 -20.95 -1.54 -14.06
N ALA A 128 -20.31 -0.41 -14.39
CA ALA A 128 -19.15 -0.35 -15.27
C ALA A 128 -17.89 -1.02 -14.68
N ILE A 129 -17.77 -1.14 -13.35
CA ILE A 129 -16.60 -1.74 -12.71
C ILE A 129 -16.62 -3.27 -12.78
N GLY A 130 -17.81 -3.87 -12.94
CA GLY A 130 -17.98 -5.31 -12.94
C GLY A 130 -18.21 -5.86 -11.53
N SER A 131 -17.28 -6.67 -11.03
CA SER A 131 -17.40 -7.36 -9.74
C SER A 131 -16.76 -6.60 -8.57
N VAL A 132 -17.03 -7.04 -7.34
CA VAL A 132 -16.32 -6.53 -6.14
C VAL A 132 -14.80 -6.77 -6.24
N ALA A 133 -14.40 -7.90 -6.82
CA ALA A 133 -12.99 -8.21 -7.08
C ALA A 133 -12.36 -7.21 -8.08
N ASP A 134 -13.11 -6.79 -9.10
CA ASP A 134 -12.66 -5.78 -10.07
C ASP A 134 -12.58 -4.39 -9.43
N ALA A 135 -13.53 -4.04 -8.57
CA ALA A 135 -13.48 -2.80 -7.78
C ALA A 135 -12.26 -2.79 -6.85
N ALA A 136 -11.99 -3.88 -6.12
CA ALA A 136 -10.80 -4.00 -5.27
C ALA A 136 -9.51 -3.86 -6.09
N ARG A 137 -9.46 -4.47 -7.29
CA ARG A 137 -8.35 -4.30 -8.22
C ARG A 137 -8.19 -2.85 -8.67
N ALA A 138 -9.28 -2.16 -8.97
CA ALA A 138 -9.26 -0.76 -9.40
C ALA A 138 -8.80 0.19 -8.28
N VAL A 139 -9.25 -0.03 -7.04
CA VAL A 139 -8.80 0.71 -5.85
C VAL A 139 -7.28 0.60 -5.67
N VAL A 140 -6.74 -0.63 -5.72
CA VAL A 140 -5.29 -0.84 -5.61
C VAL A 140 -4.53 -0.20 -6.77
N ALA A 141 -5.06 -0.28 -7.99
CA ALA A 141 -4.44 0.34 -9.17
C ALA A 141 -4.44 1.88 -9.08
N ALA A 142 -5.52 2.49 -8.61
CA ALA A 142 -5.61 3.93 -8.39
C ALA A 142 -4.57 4.38 -7.35
N TYR A 143 -4.47 3.67 -6.22
CA TYR A 143 -3.47 3.95 -5.19
C TYR A 143 -2.03 3.84 -5.71
N ASP A 144 -1.71 2.78 -6.47
CA ASP A 144 -0.38 2.63 -7.06
C ASP A 144 -0.07 3.75 -8.07
N GLY A 145 -1.02 4.14 -8.91
CA GLY A 145 -0.87 5.24 -9.86
C GLY A 145 -0.59 6.58 -9.17
N VAL A 146 -1.40 6.92 -8.16
CA VAL A 146 -1.20 8.14 -7.35
C VAL A 146 0.14 8.12 -6.63
N SER A 147 0.52 6.98 -6.07
CA SER A 147 1.80 6.82 -5.37
C SER A 147 2.99 7.14 -6.27
N ILE A 148 2.96 6.72 -7.53
CA ILE A 148 4.03 7.01 -8.50
C ILE A 148 4.08 8.50 -8.86
N GLN A 149 2.93 9.13 -9.07
CA GLN A 149 2.84 10.57 -9.36
C GLN A 149 3.39 11.40 -8.19
N LEU A 150 3.01 11.03 -6.96
CA LEU A 150 3.50 11.69 -5.74
C LEU A 150 5.03 11.67 -5.61
N LEU A 151 5.70 10.59 -6.03
CA LEU A 151 7.16 10.52 -6.00
C LEU A 151 7.82 11.60 -6.87
N LEU A 152 7.17 11.98 -7.97
CA LEU A 152 7.63 12.99 -8.91
C LEU A 152 7.21 14.40 -8.47
N ASP A 153 5.93 14.58 -8.17
CA ASP A 153 5.34 15.89 -7.91
C ASP A 153 5.66 16.39 -6.50
N GLY A 154 5.83 15.48 -5.54
CA GLY A 154 6.15 15.79 -4.15
C GLY A 154 5.04 16.48 -3.36
N ASP A 155 3.85 16.64 -3.94
CA ASP A 155 2.69 17.26 -3.31
C ASP A 155 1.74 16.20 -2.75
N GLN A 156 1.87 15.93 -1.45
CA GLN A 156 1.09 14.92 -0.76
C GLN A 156 -0.39 15.30 -0.62
N ASP A 157 -0.70 16.59 -0.49
CA ASP A 157 -2.06 17.07 -0.34
C ASP A 157 -2.81 16.95 -1.68
N ALA A 158 -2.17 17.34 -2.79
CA ALA A 158 -2.70 17.14 -4.12
C ALA A 158 -2.89 15.64 -4.45
N ALA A 159 -1.92 14.79 -4.10
CA ALA A 159 -2.03 13.35 -4.29
C ALA A 159 -3.21 12.75 -3.52
N ARG A 160 -3.45 13.22 -2.28
CA ARG A 160 -4.58 12.76 -1.46
C ARG A 160 -5.92 13.20 -2.03
N ALA A 161 -6.03 14.46 -2.45
CA ALA A 161 -7.23 14.98 -3.10
C ALA A 161 -7.54 14.19 -4.38
N TRP A 162 -6.51 13.93 -5.19
CA TRP A 162 -6.65 13.16 -6.42
C TRP A 162 -7.05 11.71 -6.18
N LEU A 163 -6.45 11.05 -5.17
CA LEU A 163 -6.85 9.70 -4.79
C LEU A 163 -8.30 9.64 -4.35
N SER A 164 -8.76 10.60 -3.54
CA SER A 164 -10.17 10.65 -3.13
C SER A 164 -11.10 10.77 -4.33
N GLN A 165 -10.80 11.68 -5.26
CA GLN A 165 -11.59 11.84 -6.48
C GLN A 165 -11.63 10.55 -7.32
N LEU A 166 -10.50 9.87 -7.49
CA LEU A 166 -10.44 8.60 -8.23
C LEU A 166 -11.27 7.50 -7.55
N LEU A 167 -11.15 7.36 -6.23
CA LEU A 167 -11.93 6.40 -5.47
C LEU A 167 -13.42 6.72 -5.52
N GLY A 168 -13.79 8.00 -5.52
CA GLY A 168 -15.18 8.44 -5.72
C GLY A 168 -15.74 7.94 -7.04
N VAL A 169 -15.00 8.07 -8.14
CA VAL A 169 -15.43 7.58 -9.46
C VAL A 169 -15.52 6.04 -9.52
N VAL A 170 -14.62 5.34 -8.82
CA VAL A 170 -14.58 3.87 -8.81
C VAL A 170 -15.68 3.26 -7.93
N LEU A 171 -16.02 3.91 -6.82
CA LEU A 171 -16.86 3.33 -5.77
C LEU A 171 -18.27 3.94 -5.69
N ILE A 172 -18.50 5.11 -6.28
CA ILE A 172 -19.78 5.83 -6.20
C ILE A 172 -20.47 5.77 -7.56
N ARG A 173 -21.75 5.42 -7.52
CA ARG A 173 -22.63 5.38 -8.69
C ARG A 173 -22.97 6.77 -9.23
#